data_AF-A0A923EFF1-F1
#
_entry.id   AF-A0A923EFF1-F1
#
_cell.length_a   1.000
_cell.length_b   1.000
_cell.length_c   1.000
_cell.angle_alpha   90.00
_cell.angle_beta   90.00
_cell.angle_gamma   90.00
#
_symmetry.space_group_name_H-M   'P 1'
#
loop_
_entity.id
_entity.type
_entity.pdbx_description
1 polymer ?
#
loop_
_entity_poly.entity_id
_entity_poly.type
_entity_poly.pdbx_seq_one_letter_code
_entity_poly.pdbx_strand_id
1 'polypeptide(L)' 'MSLVKPVKNIERLRSFPTHLCRLRYFGDEDRWTMAFFTYSNEKYEPSVFNNGFFHGTPEEAFETSSVYLED' A
#
# COMPACT_ATOMS: atom_id res chain seq x y z
N MET A 1 23.65 10.46 19.03
CA MET A 1 22.47 11.32 18.81
C MET A 1 22.69 12.10 17.51
N SER A 2 22.26 11.55 16.36
CA SER A 2 22.33 12.24 15.07
C SER A 2 21.03 12.02 14.32
N LEU A 3 20.42 13.14 13.95
CA LEU A 3 19.04 13.30 13.52
C LEU A 3 18.76 12.79 12.10
N VAL A 4 17.64 12.06 11.96
CA VAL A 4 16.64 12.04 10.85
C VAL A 4 17.07 12.66 9.53
N LYS A 5 17.04 11.90 8.41
CA LYS A 5 16.46 12.33 7.11
C LYS A 5 16.00 11.16 6.21
N PRO A 6 14.74 10.70 6.31
CA PRO A 6 14.08 9.84 5.29
C PRO A 6 13.73 10.61 3.98
N VAL A 7 14.32 11.79 3.75
CA VAL A 7 13.86 12.73 2.71
C VAL A 7 14.39 12.38 1.30
N LYS A 8 15.46 11.57 1.21
CA LYS A 8 16.09 11.23 -0.08
C LYS A 8 15.22 10.34 -0.97
N ASN A 9 14.29 9.58 -0.40
CA ASN A 9 13.46 8.63 -1.15
C ASN A 9 12.18 9.31 -1.71
N ILE A 10 11.61 10.26 -0.97
CA ILE A 10 10.33 10.89 -1.30
C ILE A 10 10.40 11.71 -2.60
N GLU A 11 11.50 12.44 -2.86
CA GLU A 11 11.65 13.20 -4.10
C GLU A 11 11.80 12.30 -5.34
N ARG A 12 12.48 11.15 -5.18
CA ARG A 12 12.58 10.14 -6.24
C ARG A 12 11.22 9.52 -6.55
N LEU A 13 10.48 9.14 -5.51
CA LEU A 13 9.11 8.59 -5.59
C LEU A 13 8.09 9.61 -6.14
N ARG A 14 8.37 10.91 -6.04
CA ARG A 14 7.58 11.97 -6.69
C ARG A 14 7.92 12.15 -8.17
N SER A 15 9.16 11.89 -8.57
CA SER A 15 9.60 12.02 -9.97
C SER A 15 9.20 10.83 -10.85
N PHE A 16 9.09 9.64 -10.27
CA PHE A 16 8.60 8.44 -10.94
C PHE A 16 7.24 8.08 -10.36
N PRO A 17 6.15 8.02 -11.15
CA PRO A 17 4.85 7.57 -10.67
C PRO A 17 4.98 6.13 -10.16
N THR A 18 5.22 6.02 -8.85
CA THR A 18 5.37 4.73 -8.20
C THR A 18 3.96 4.27 -7.91
N HIS A 19 3.49 3.29 -8.68
CA HIS A 19 2.15 2.79 -8.49
C HIS A 19 2.12 1.93 -7.22
N LEU A 20 1.83 2.59 -6.11
CA LEU A 20 1.72 2.01 -4.77
C LEU A 20 0.44 1.17 -4.62
N CYS A 21 0.30 0.56 -3.44
CA CYS A 21 -0.97 0.03 -2.97
C CYS A 21 -2.06 1.12 -2.88
N ARG A 22 -3.28 0.79 -3.27
CA ARG A 22 -4.47 1.61 -3.09
C ARG A 22 -5.40 0.98 -2.05
N LEU A 23 -5.73 1.74 -1.01
CA LEU A 23 -6.76 1.39 -0.03
C LEU A 23 -8.11 1.97 -0.46
N ARG A 24 -9.17 1.17 -0.33
CA ARG A 24 -10.56 1.59 -0.53
C ARG A 24 -11.37 1.27 0.72
N TYR A 25 -11.97 2.32 1.27
CA TYR A 25 -12.91 2.27 2.39
C TYR A 25 -14.32 1.94 1.90
N PHE A 26 -14.98 0.97 2.54
CA PHE A 26 -16.34 0.53 2.17
C PHE A 26 -17.45 1.02 3.12
N GLY A 27 -17.16 1.95 4.04
CA GLY A 27 -18.17 2.56 4.93
C GLY A 27 -18.31 1.89 6.30
N ASP A 28 -17.42 0.97 6.64
CA ASP A 28 -17.37 0.25 7.92
C ASP A 28 -15.89 0.20 8.34
N GLU A 29 -15.60 0.43 9.62
CA GLU A 29 -14.21 0.52 10.13
C GLU A 29 -13.41 -0.75 9.84
N ASP A 30 -14.08 -1.91 9.85
CA ASP A 30 -13.49 -3.21 9.58
C ASP A 30 -13.58 -3.64 8.10
N ARG A 31 -14.01 -2.74 7.20
CA ARG A 31 -14.13 -3.03 5.77
C ARG A 31 -13.27 -2.11 4.93
N TRP A 32 -12.00 -2.44 4.92
CA TRP A 32 -11.04 -1.92 3.95
C TRP A 32 -10.74 -2.97 2.92
N THR A 33 -10.49 -2.54 1.70
CA THR A 33 -9.98 -3.40 0.63
C THR A 33 -8.70 -2.79 0.08
N MET A 34 -7.81 -3.66 -0.37
CA MET A 34 -6.53 -3.27 -0.94
C MET A 34 -6.47 -3.66 -2.42
N ALA A 35 -5.84 -2.82 -3.24
CA ALA A 35 -5.51 -3.15 -4.62
C ALA A 35 -4.05 -2.81 -4.93
N PHE A 36 -3.35 -3.75 -5.56
CA PHE A 36 -1.99 -3.54 -6.06
C PHE A 36 -2.03 -3.16 -7.53
N PHE A 37 -1.11 -2.28 -7.92
CA PHE A 37 -0.95 -1.95 -9.33
C PHE A 37 -0.14 -3.02 -10.04
N THR A 38 -0.74 -3.58 -11.08
CA THR A 38 -0.09 -4.56 -11.94
C THR A 38 0.55 -3.82 -13.12
N TYR A 39 1.88 -3.71 -13.13
CA TYR A 39 2.61 -3.06 -14.23
C TYR A 39 2.36 -3.75 -15.58
N SER A 40 2.12 -5.07 -15.58
CA SER A 40 1.82 -5.82 -16.80
C SER A 40 0.49 -5.45 -17.46
N ASN A 41 -0.49 -4.98 -16.67
CA ASN A 41 -1.83 -4.65 -17.16
C ASN A 41 -2.20 -3.17 -16.95
N GLU A 42 -1.25 -2.35 -16.47
CA GLU A 42 -1.43 -0.94 -16.11
C GLU A 42 -2.69 -0.65 -15.27
N LYS A 43 -3.10 -1.59 -14.42
CA LYS A 43 -4.36 -1.50 -13.66
C LYS A 43 -4.19 -1.94 -12.21
N TYR A 44 -5.05 -1.40 -11.36
CA TYR A 44 -5.18 -1.81 -9.96
C TYR A 44 -6.02 -3.08 -9.87
N GLU A 45 -5.42 -4.17 -9.41
CA GLU A 45 -6.12 -5.42 -9.14
C GLU A 45 -6.36 -5.60 -7.64
N PRO A 46 -7.57 -6.04 -7.22
CA PRO A 46 -7.85 -6.32 -5.82
C PRO A 46 -6.91 -7.40 -5.28
N SER A 47 -6.40 -7.17 -4.06
CA SER A 47 -5.57 -8.14 -3.36
C SER A 47 -6.28 -8.65 -2.12
N VAL A 48 -6.05 -9.93 -1.83
CA VAL A 48 -6.38 -10.51 -0.52
C VAL A 48 -5.42 -9.99 0.53
N PHE A 49 -5.95 -9.84 1.75
CA PHE A 49 -5.18 -9.57 2.95
C PHE A 49 -4.41 -10.82 3.37
N ASN A 50 -3.44 -10.67 4.28
CA ASN A 50 -2.68 -11.81 4.83
C ASN A 50 -3.60 -12.87 5.51
N ASN A 51 -4.78 -12.45 5.97
CA ASN A 51 -5.79 -13.33 6.55
C ASN A 51 -6.61 -14.13 5.49
N GLY A 52 -6.33 -13.95 4.20
CA GLY A 52 -7.04 -14.63 3.09
C GLY A 52 -8.40 -14.03 2.74
N PHE A 53 -8.88 -13.04 3.49
CA PHE A 53 -10.10 -12.30 3.20
C PHE A 53 -9.82 -11.11 2.27
N PHE A 54 -10.85 -10.67 1.56
CA PHE A 54 -10.80 -9.47 0.70
C PHE A 54 -11.09 -8.18 1.46
N HIS A 55 -11.54 -8.29 2.71
CA HIS A 55 -11.88 -7.19 3.58
C HIS A 55 -11.22 -7.40 4.94
N GLY A 56 -10.72 -6.32 5.53
CA GLY A 56 -10.09 -6.32 6.84
C GLY A 56 -9.98 -4.91 7.40
N THR A 57 -9.24 -4.78 8.49
CA THR A 57 -8.99 -3.48 9.13
C THR A 57 -7.96 -2.67 8.32
N PRO A 58 -7.91 -1.34 8.47
CA PRO A 58 -6.91 -0.54 7.78
C PRO A 58 -5.48 -0.89 8.21
N GLU A 59 -5.28 -1.32 9.46
CA GLU A 59 -3.98 -1.76 9.98
C GLU A 59 -3.49 -3.02 9.27
N GLU A 60 -4.36 -4.03 9.10
CA GLU A 60 -4.04 -5.26 8.35
C GLU A 60 -3.70 -4.95 6.89
N ALA A 61 -4.39 -3.95 6.32
CA ALA A 61 -4.16 -3.49 4.95
C ALA A 61 -2.77 -2.88 4.82
N PHE A 62 -2.40 -2.06 5.81
CA PHE A 62 -1.11 -1.40 5.86
C PHE A 62 0.03 -2.41 6.03
N GLU A 63 -0.09 -3.34 6.98
CA GLU A 63 0.90 -4.39 7.22
C GLU A 63 1.14 -5.21 5.94
N THR A 64 0.05 -5.67 5.29
CA THR A 64 0.14 -6.42 4.03
C THR A 64 0.74 -5.58 2.89
N SER A 65 0.48 -4.27 2.84
CA SER A 65 1.04 -3.38 1.82
C SER A 65 2.53 -3.06 2.02
N SER A 66 3.01 -3.14 3.26
CA SER A 66 4.37 -2.77 3.64
C SER A 66 5.43 -3.82 3.24
N VAL A 67 5.01 -5.01 2.84
CA VAL A 67 5.91 -6.11 2.42
C VAL A 67 6.86 -5.71 1.29
N TYR A 68 6.47 -4.74 0.45
CA TYR A 68 7.29 -4.26 -0.68
C TYR A 68 7.98 -2.92 -0.41
N LEU A 69 7.86 -2.37 0.81
CA LEU A 69 8.61 -1.20 1.25
C LEU A 69 9.89 -1.70 1.95
N GLU A 70 10.99 -1.79 1.20
CA GLU A 70 12.33 -1.94 1.79
C GLU A 70 12.78 -0.59 2.40
N ASP A 71 13.44 -0.68 3.57
CA ASP A 71 13.96 0.45 4.39
C ASP A 71 15.07 1.26 3.69
#